data_AF-A0A4S0QT45-F1
#
_entry.id   AF-A0A4S0QT45-F1
#
_cell.length_a   1.000
_cell.length_b   1.000
_cell.length_c   1.000
_cell.angle_alpha   90.00
_cell.angle_beta   90.00
_cell.angle_gamma   90.00
#
_symmetry.space_group_name_H-M   'P 1'
#
loop_
_entity.id
_entity.type
_entity.pdbx_description
1 polymer ?
#
loop_
_entity_poly.entity_id
_entity_poly.type
_entity_poly.pdbx_seq_one_letter_code
_entity_poly.pdbx_strand_id
1 'polypeptide(L)'
;NSFVHETESQLVLNGSYDIGFTMELALKDLGFALAMGKDLGVPLDLAARVNAIFEQGKRTYGGDAWSTQIVKLLEDAVGTELRAPGFPARLEL
;
A
#
# COMPACT_ATOMS: atom_id res chain seq x y z
N ASN A 1 -1.09 -12.17 15.27
CA ASN A 1 -0.52 -11.71 13.99
C ASN A 1 -1.65 -11.30 13.05
N SER A 2 -1.36 -10.44 12.06
CA SER A 2 -2.34 -9.92 11.07
C SER A 2 -2.14 -10.62 9.73
N PHE A 3 -3.23 -10.87 8.99
CA PHE A 3 -3.19 -11.43 7.64
C PHE A 3 -2.28 -10.62 6.69
N VAL A 4 -2.35 -9.29 6.76
CA VAL A 4 -1.50 -8.38 5.96
C VAL A 4 -0.01 -8.58 6.28
N HIS A 5 0.32 -8.80 7.55
CA HIS A 5 1.70 -9.07 7.94
C HIS A 5 2.17 -10.44 7.45
N GLU A 6 1.31 -11.45 7.57
CA GLU A 6 1.62 -12.82 7.17
C GLU A 6 1.69 -12.99 5.65
N THR A 7 1.09 -12.09 4.86
CA THR A 7 1.06 -12.20 3.39
C THR A 7 1.84 -11.09 2.69
N GLU A 8 1.44 -9.83 2.85
CA GLU A 8 2.00 -8.71 2.09
C GLU A 8 3.43 -8.37 2.48
N SER A 9 3.80 -8.52 3.77
CA SER A 9 5.17 -8.25 4.21
C SER A 9 6.18 -9.18 3.52
N GLN A 10 5.79 -10.41 3.19
CA GLN A 10 6.66 -11.33 2.44
C GLN A 10 7.02 -10.74 1.07
N LEU A 11 6.05 -10.16 0.37
CA LEU A 11 6.24 -9.59 -0.97
C LEU A 11 7.05 -8.30 -0.95
N VAL A 12 6.95 -7.52 0.14
CA VAL A 12 7.83 -6.36 0.40
C VAL A 12 9.27 -6.83 0.65
N LEU A 13 9.47 -7.86 1.48
CA LEU A 13 10.80 -8.40 1.77
C LEU A 13 11.42 -9.11 0.56
N ASN A 14 10.61 -9.62 -0.37
CA ASN A 14 11.09 -10.06 -1.69
C ASN A 14 11.43 -8.90 -2.62
N GLY A 15 10.60 -7.85 -2.61
CA GLY A 15 10.72 -6.69 -3.50
C GLY A 15 9.84 -6.71 -4.73
N SER A 16 8.99 -7.73 -4.88
CA SER A 16 7.99 -7.75 -5.95
C SER A 16 6.85 -6.77 -5.70
N TYR A 17 6.46 -6.60 -4.42
CA TYR A 17 5.26 -5.89 -4.00
C TYR A 17 3.94 -6.44 -4.61
N ASP A 18 4.00 -7.56 -5.33
CA ASP A 18 2.90 -8.07 -6.16
C ASP A 18 1.82 -8.74 -5.33
N ILE A 19 0.91 -7.93 -4.78
CA ILE A 19 -0.30 -8.40 -4.11
C ILE A 19 -1.51 -8.52 -5.06
N GLY A 20 -1.32 -8.27 -6.36
CA GLY A 20 -2.43 -8.28 -7.32
C GLY A 20 -3.45 -7.15 -7.15
N PHE A 21 -3.10 -6.06 -6.47
CA PHE A 21 -3.98 -4.92 -6.21
C PHE A 21 -3.21 -3.61 -6.39
N THR A 22 -3.68 -2.75 -7.31
CA THR A 22 -2.96 -1.55 -7.73
C THR A 22 -3.20 -0.36 -6.81
N MET A 23 -2.31 0.63 -6.89
CA MET A 23 -2.46 1.92 -6.24
C MET A 23 -3.76 2.63 -6.62
N GLU A 24 -4.16 2.55 -7.89
CA GLU A 24 -5.39 3.16 -8.37
C GLU A 24 -6.64 2.51 -7.76
N LEU A 25 -6.66 1.18 -7.64
CA LEU A 25 -7.76 0.48 -6.97
C LEU A 25 -7.83 0.84 -5.48
N ALA A 26 -6.67 0.92 -4.80
CA ALA A 26 -6.60 1.33 -3.40
C ALA A 26 -7.12 2.75 -3.18
N LEU A 27 -6.72 3.71 -4.03
CA LEU A 27 -7.20 5.08 -3.97
C LEU A 27 -8.70 5.20 -4.28
N LYS A 28 -9.21 4.39 -5.21
CA LYS A 28 -10.65 4.33 -5.52
C LYS A 28 -11.45 3.89 -4.28
N ASP A 29 -11.02 2.83 -3.58
CA ASP A 29 -11.71 2.35 -2.38
C ASP A 29 -11.57 3.32 -1.19
N LEU A 30 -10.39 3.92 -0.98
CA LEU A 30 -10.19 4.98 0.02
C LEU A 30 -11.08 6.20 -0.26
N GLY A 31 -11.23 6.58 -1.53
CA GLY A 31 -12.12 7.64 -1.97
C GLY A 31 -13.57 7.37 -1.59
N PHE A 32 -14.06 6.14 -1.78
CA PHE A 32 -15.40 5.74 -1.34
C PHE A 32 -15.57 5.83 0.19
N ALA A 33 -14.60 5.33 0.94
CA ALA A 33 -14.66 5.36 2.41
C ALA A 33 -14.68 6.81 2.94
N LEU A 34 -13.82 7.68 2.40
CA LEU A 34 -13.76 9.09 2.80
C LEU A 34 -15.02 9.86 2.43
N ALA A 35 -15.59 9.61 1.25
CA ALA A 35 -16.86 10.21 0.85
C ALA A 35 -18.00 9.80 1.79
N MET A 36 -18.11 8.51 2.10
CA MET A 36 -19.12 8.00 3.03
C MET A 36 -18.94 8.58 4.45
N GLY A 37 -17.69 8.66 4.94
CA GLY A 37 -17.39 9.29 6.23
C GLY A 37 -17.83 10.75 6.27
N LYS A 38 -17.57 11.51 5.19
CA LYS A 38 -18.03 12.90 5.08
C LYS A 38 -19.55 13.01 5.10
N ASP A 39 -20.25 12.19 4.31
CA ASP A 39 -21.71 12.24 4.18
C ASP A 39 -22.42 11.87 5.50
N LEU A 40 -21.81 10.98 6.29
CA LEU A 40 -22.34 10.54 7.58
C LEU A 40 -21.83 11.37 8.78
N GLY A 41 -20.98 12.37 8.55
CA GLY A 41 -20.38 13.17 9.62
C GLY A 41 -19.42 12.39 10.52
N VAL A 42 -18.80 11.32 10.01
CA VAL A 42 -17.84 10.48 10.73
C VAL A 42 -16.40 10.89 10.37
N PRO A 43 -15.59 11.37 11.34
CA PRO A 43 -14.21 11.76 11.07
C PRO A 43 -13.32 10.51 10.91
N LEU A 44 -12.75 10.33 9.72
CA LEU A 44 -11.87 9.20 9.38
C LEU A 44 -10.40 9.64 9.27
N ASP A 45 -9.84 10.22 10.34
CA ASP A 45 -8.52 10.85 10.32
C ASP A 45 -7.39 9.91 9.87
N LEU A 46 -7.42 8.65 10.31
CA LEU A 46 -6.44 7.65 9.87
C LEU A 46 -6.56 7.36 8.37
N ALA A 47 -7.79 7.20 7.86
CA ALA A 47 -8.02 6.96 6.44
C ALA A 47 -7.57 8.15 5.59
N ALA A 48 -7.76 9.39 6.08
CA ALA A 48 -7.29 10.59 5.39
C ALA A 48 -5.75 10.62 5.27
N ARG A 49 -5.04 10.22 6.33
CA ARG A 49 -3.56 10.10 6.32
C ARG A 49 -3.09 8.97 5.40
N VAL A 50 -3.76 7.82 5.45
CA VAL A 50 -3.49 6.70 4.54
C VAL A 50 -3.69 7.13 3.08
N ASN A 51 -4.81 7.79 2.76
CA ASN A 51 -5.06 8.33 1.43
C ASN A 51 -3.96 9.28 0.97
N ALA A 52 -3.48 10.17 1.82
CA ALA A 52 -2.38 11.08 1.46
C ALA A 52 -1.07 10.32 1.11
N ILE A 53 -0.76 9.23 1.82
CA ILE A 53 0.40 8.37 1.53
C ILE A 53 0.20 7.63 0.20
N PHE A 54 -1.00 7.09 -0.05
CA PHE A 54 -1.32 6.46 -1.33
C PHE A 54 -1.29 7.46 -2.49
N GLU A 55 -1.77 8.69 -2.31
CA GLU A 55 -1.64 9.74 -3.32
C GLU A 55 -0.16 10.06 -3.61
N GLN A 56 0.68 10.07 -2.58
CA GLN A 56 2.13 10.22 -2.76
C GLN A 56 2.75 9.06 -3.53
N GLY A 57 2.40 7.82 -3.20
CA GLY A 57 2.87 6.66 -3.94
C GLY A 57 2.43 6.71 -5.40
N LYS A 58 1.19 7.12 -5.71
CA LYS A 58 0.68 7.18 -7.09
C LYS A 58 1.46 8.21 -7.91
N ARG A 59 1.78 9.36 -7.31
CA ARG A 59 2.67 10.36 -7.93
C ARG A 59 4.09 9.86 -8.17
N THR A 60 4.59 8.97 -7.30
CA THR A 60 5.98 8.51 -7.34
C THR A 60 6.16 7.32 -8.29
N TYR A 61 5.25 6.35 -8.25
CA TYR A 61 5.39 5.05 -8.92
C TYR A 61 4.33 4.79 -10.01
N GLY A 62 3.28 5.62 -10.09
CA GLY A 62 2.18 5.46 -11.04
C GLY A 62 0.97 4.72 -10.48
N GLY A 63 -0.17 4.81 -11.18
CA GLY A 63 -1.43 4.19 -10.76
C GLY A 63 -1.46 2.66 -10.88
N ASP A 64 -0.73 2.12 -11.86
CA ASP A 64 -0.60 0.68 -12.13
C ASP A 64 0.39 -0.02 -11.19
N ALA A 65 1.13 0.74 -10.36
CA ALA A 65 2.02 0.18 -9.36
C ALA A 65 1.22 -0.61 -8.31
N TRP A 66 1.84 -1.62 -7.72
CA TRP A 66 1.22 -2.38 -6.63
C TRP A 66 1.03 -1.51 -5.39
N SER A 67 -0.10 -1.67 -4.72
CA SER A 67 -0.50 -0.83 -3.59
C SER A 67 0.51 -0.89 -2.43
N THR A 68 1.19 -2.03 -2.23
CA THR A 68 2.21 -2.21 -1.18
C THR A 68 3.52 -1.46 -1.46
N GLN A 69 3.73 -0.91 -2.67
CA GLN A 69 4.85 0.00 -2.94
C GLN A 69 4.76 1.30 -2.13
N ILE A 70 3.69 1.56 -1.39
CA ILE A 70 3.72 2.59 -0.34
C ILE A 70 4.86 2.39 0.66
N VAL A 71 5.30 1.14 0.92
CA VAL A 71 6.47 0.87 1.76
C VAL A 71 7.76 1.32 1.08
N LYS A 72 7.83 1.25 -0.25
CA LYS A 72 8.97 1.74 -1.03
C LYS A 72 9.22 3.23 -0.83
N LEU A 73 8.19 4.03 -0.52
CA LEU A 73 8.39 5.44 -0.15
C LEU A 73 9.33 5.58 1.05
N LEU A 74 9.27 4.68 2.03
CA LEU A 74 10.18 4.68 3.17
C LEU A 74 11.59 4.29 2.74
N GLU A 75 11.72 3.24 1.93
CA GLU A 75 13.00 2.77 1.40
C GLU A 75 13.72 3.88 0.62
N ASP A 76 12.98 4.58 -0.24
CA ASP A 76 13.51 5.67 -1.06
C ASP A 76 13.84 6.90 -0.22
N ALA A 77 13.06 7.20 0.83
CA ALA A 77 13.32 8.32 1.73
C ALA A 77 14.59 8.14 2.56
N VAL A 78 14.96 6.90 2.91
CA VAL A 78 16.11 6.60 3.78
C VAL A 78 17.28 5.94 3.02
N GLY A 79 17.12 5.66 1.74
CA GLY A 79 18.13 5.00 0.90
C GLY A 79 18.46 3.57 1.34
N THR A 80 17.51 2.87 1.95
CA THR A 80 17.71 1.49 2.44
C THR A 80 16.62 0.57 1.92
N GLU A 81 17.01 -0.48 1.20
CA GLU A 81 16.09 -1.54 0.79
C GLU A 81 15.81 -2.50 1.96
N LEU A 82 14.56 -2.94 2.10
CA LEU A 82 14.10 -3.86 3.14
C LEU A 82 14.16 -5.33 2.68
N ARG A 83 14.96 -5.67 1.66
CA ARG A 83 14.95 -7.01 1.09
C ARG A 83 15.61 -8.04 2.01
N ALA A 84 15.06 -9.24 2.00
CA ALA A 84 15.63 -10.39 2.70
C ALA A 84 15.51 -11.67 1.85
N PRO A 85 16.48 -12.59 1.94
CA PRO A 85 16.42 -13.86 1.22
C PRO A 85 15.31 -14.76 1.78
N GLY A 86 14.77 -15.65 0.93
CA GLY A 86 13.80 -16.66 1.33
C GLY A 86 12.32 -16.24 1.25
N PHE A 87 12.03 -15.01 0.82
CA PHE A 87 10.65 -14.55 0.60
C PHE A 87 10.21 -14.72 -0.87
N PRO A 88 8.96 -15.13 -1.13
CA PRO A 88 8.46 -15.37 -2.48
C PRO A 88 8.12 -14.07 -3.23
N ALA A 89 8.20 -14.09 -4.56
CA ALA A 89 7.83 -12.95 -5.40
C ALA A 89 6.32 -12.81 -5.62
N ARG A 90 5.54 -13.85 -5.33
CA ARG A 90 4.08 -13.86 -5.38
C ARG A 90 3.56 -14.85 -4.34
N LEU A 91 2.38 -14.60 -3.80
CA LEU A 91 1.70 -15.55 -2.92
C LEU A 91 1.23 -16.76 -3.75
N GLU A 92 1.63 -17.96 -3.35
CA GLU A 92 1.03 -19.19 -3.85
C GLU A 92 -0.36 -19.33 -3.23
N LEU A 93 -1.38 -19.51 -4.09
CA LEU A 93 -2.76 -19.77 -3.69
C LEU A 93 -2.94 -21.24 -3.26
#